data_AF-A0A7M3W8J8-F1
#
_entry.id   AF-A0A7M3W8J8-F1
#
_cell.length_a   1.000
_cell.length_b   1.000
_cell.length_c   1.000
_cell.angle_alpha   90.00
_cell.angle_beta   90.00
_cell.angle_gamma   90.00
#
_symmetry.space_group_name_H-M   'P 1'
#
loop_
_entity.id
_entity.type
_entity.pdbx_description
1 polymer ?
#
loop_
_entity_poly.entity_id
_entity_poly.type
_entity_poly.pdbx_seq_one_letter_code
_entity_poly.pdbx_strand_id
1 'polypeptide(L)'
;MLDNIPHIKAYRMNIGDKLASYAINCGADDVDGTVGHEEIMHEAGSKTSLNTSSEQLARMVTSSGAIPVKRNSSYSQFEIINLPEENASHVLPVITVEVP
;
A
#
# COMPACT_ATOMS: atom_id res chain seq x y z
N MET A 1 -2.62 -10.62 -23.31
CA MET A 1 -1.76 -9.53 -22.75
C MET A 1 -1.30 -10.04 -21.40
N LEU A 2 0.02 -10.18 -21.20
CA LEU A 2 0.69 -10.74 -20.00
C LEU A 2 -0.05 -11.91 -19.31
N ASP A 3 -0.69 -12.75 -20.11
CA ASP A 3 -1.51 -13.90 -19.66
C ASP A 3 -0.69 -15.00 -18.98
N ASN A 4 0.63 -14.95 -19.12
CA ASN A 4 1.60 -15.85 -18.52
C ASN A 4 2.41 -15.22 -17.37
N ILE A 5 2.12 -13.97 -16.98
CA ILE A 5 2.76 -13.31 -15.83
C ILE A 5 1.74 -13.25 -14.68
N PRO A 6 1.90 -14.05 -13.62
CA PRO A 6 0.87 -14.21 -12.60
C PRO A 6 0.75 -13.00 -11.66
N HIS A 7 1.83 -12.23 -11.49
CA HIS A 7 1.91 -11.16 -10.50
C HIS A 7 2.46 -9.88 -11.11
N ILE A 8 1.78 -8.77 -10.83
CA ILE A 8 2.23 -7.43 -11.24
C ILE A 8 2.62 -6.64 -9.99
N LYS A 9 3.89 -6.21 -9.95
CA LYS A 9 4.45 -5.46 -8.83
C LYS A 9 4.27 -3.95 -9.01
N ALA A 10 3.64 -3.31 -8.02
CA ALA A 10 3.66 -1.88 -7.80
C ALA A 10 4.83 -1.51 -6.87
N TYR A 11 6.01 -1.27 -7.46
CA TYR A 11 7.21 -0.96 -6.67
C TYR A 11 7.19 0.51 -6.24
N ARG A 12 6.77 0.77 -5.00
CA ARG A 12 6.44 2.12 -4.52
C ARG A 12 7.66 3.05 -4.49
N MET A 13 8.88 2.53 -4.37
CA MET A 13 10.07 3.38 -4.35
C MET A 13 10.25 4.15 -5.67
N ASN A 14 9.79 3.57 -6.79
CA ASN A 14 9.89 4.19 -8.11
C ASN A 14 8.70 5.10 -8.42
N ILE A 15 7.50 4.66 -8.05
CA ILE A 15 6.24 5.29 -8.50
C ILE A 15 5.55 6.13 -7.42
N GLY A 16 6.01 6.04 -6.17
CA GLY A 16 5.43 6.69 -5.01
C GLY A 16 4.15 6.02 -4.49
N ASP A 17 3.82 6.33 -3.24
CA ASP A 17 2.71 5.71 -2.50
C ASP A 17 1.34 5.90 -3.17
N LYS A 18 1.08 7.09 -3.74
CA LYS A 18 -0.20 7.40 -4.40
C LYS A 18 -0.42 6.52 -5.62
N LEU A 19 0.56 6.44 -6.51
CA LEU A 19 0.43 5.65 -7.73
C LEU A 19 0.44 4.15 -7.43
N ALA A 20 1.23 3.72 -6.44
CA ALA A 20 1.18 2.33 -5.95
C ALA A 20 -0.22 1.95 -5.45
N SER A 21 -0.89 2.82 -4.68
CA SER A 21 -2.27 2.60 -4.21
C SER A 21 -3.27 2.48 -5.36
N TYR A 22 -3.14 3.30 -6.40
CA TYR A 22 -3.97 3.17 -7.61
C TYR A 22 -3.66 1.88 -8.38
N ALA A 23 -2.39 1.49 -8.48
CA ALA A 23 -1.98 0.31 -9.21
C ALA A 23 -2.63 -0.97 -8.66
N ILE A 24 -2.86 -1.06 -7.34
CA ILE A 24 -3.59 -2.16 -6.70
C ILE A 24 -4.98 -2.32 -7.33
N ASN A 25 -5.71 -1.21 -7.50
CA ASN A 25 -7.04 -1.19 -8.10
C ASN A 25 -7.03 -1.42 -9.62
N CYS A 26 -5.85 -1.35 -10.25
CA CYS A 26 -5.65 -1.53 -11.69
C CYS A 26 -5.02 -2.88 -12.05
N GLY A 27 -4.95 -3.83 -11.12
CA GLY A 27 -4.50 -5.21 -11.37
C GLY A 27 -3.11 -5.56 -10.83
N ALA A 28 -2.43 -4.65 -10.12
CA ALA A 28 -1.27 -5.04 -9.33
C ALA A 28 -1.70 -5.76 -8.05
N ASP A 29 -1.05 -6.87 -7.74
CA ASP A 29 -1.30 -7.65 -6.52
C ASP A 29 -0.12 -7.66 -5.55
N ASP A 30 1.04 -7.16 -5.98
CA ASP A 30 2.27 -7.12 -5.18
C ASP A 30 2.73 -5.68 -4.95
N VAL A 31 2.81 -5.24 -3.70
CA VAL A 31 3.36 -3.93 -3.31
C VAL A 31 4.65 -4.15 -2.55
N ASP A 32 5.69 -3.41 -2.92
CA ASP A 32 7.03 -3.58 -2.38
C ASP A 32 7.73 -2.21 -2.21
N GLY A 33 8.82 -2.16 -1.44
CA GLY A 33 9.61 -0.95 -1.18
C GLY A 33 10.00 -0.74 0.27
N THR A 34 9.91 -1.73 1.16
CA THR A 34 10.45 -1.65 2.53
C THR A 34 11.96 -1.93 2.53
N VAL A 35 12.69 -1.24 1.65
CA VAL A 35 14.13 -1.42 1.48
C VAL A 35 14.83 -0.60 2.55
N GLY A 36 15.46 -1.27 3.52
CA GLY A 36 16.05 -0.61 4.69
C GLY A 36 17.22 0.33 4.38
N HIS A 37 17.84 0.20 3.21
CA HIS A 37 18.89 1.09 2.73
C HIS A 37 18.75 1.29 1.22
N GLU A 38 17.71 2.04 0.83
CA GLU A 38 17.48 2.41 -0.56
C GLU A 38 18.09 3.79 -0.82
N GLU A 39 19.22 3.80 -1.52
CA GLU A 39 19.92 5.04 -1.85
C GLU A 39 19.73 5.44 -3.31
N ILE A 40 19.55 4.47 -4.21
CA ILE A 40 19.58 4.70 -5.66
C ILE A 40 18.37 5.53 -6.13
N MET A 41 17.15 5.11 -5.80
CA MET A 41 15.95 5.83 -6.21
C MET A 41 15.79 7.12 -5.43
N HIS A 42 16.23 7.17 -4.17
CA HIS A 42 16.27 8.42 -3.42
C HIS A 42 17.25 9.44 -4.04
N GLU A 43 18.45 9.03 -4.45
CA GLU A 43 19.38 9.84 -5.24
C GLU A 43 18.78 10.24 -6.60
N ALA A 44 17.98 9.37 -7.21
CA ALA A 44 17.22 9.68 -8.43
C ALA A 44 16.00 10.59 -8.20
N GLY A 45 15.76 11.06 -6.97
CA GLY A 45 14.73 12.04 -6.63
C GLY A 45 13.43 11.47 -6.06
N SER A 46 13.39 10.18 -5.68
CA SER A 46 12.28 9.61 -4.95
C SER A 46 12.09 10.31 -3.60
N LYS A 47 10.84 10.60 -3.25
CA LYS A 47 10.45 11.21 -1.96
C LYS A 47 9.82 10.21 -1.01
N THR A 48 9.86 8.93 -1.39
CA THR A 48 9.25 7.85 -0.63
C THR A 48 10.05 7.62 0.64
N SER A 49 9.36 7.42 1.77
CA SER A 49 10.03 7.18 3.05
C SER A 49 10.83 5.87 3.02
N LEU A 50 12.08 5.91 3.47
CA LEU A 50 12.93 4.73 3.65
C LEU A 50 12.56 3.92 4.90
N ASN A 51 11.89 4.56 5.86
CA ASN A 51 11.55 3.97 7.16
C ASN A 51 10.11 3.42 7.20
N THR A 52 9.51 3.11 6.05
CA THR A 52 8.16 2.57 6.01
C THR A 52 8.13 1.17 6.60
N SER A 53 7.34 0.97 7.65
CA SER A 53 7.14 -0.32 8.28
C SER A 53 6.19 -1.21 7.48
N SER A 54 6.23 -2.53 7.73
CA SER A 54 5.31 -3.50 7.12
C SER A 54 3.84 -3.16 7.43
N GLU A 55 3.55 -2.65 8.63
CA GLU A 55 2.21 -2.23 9.04
C GLU A 55 1.74 -1.01 8.26
N GLN A 56 2.63 -0.05 7.99
CA GLN A 56 2.28 1.11 7.16
C GLN A 56 1.98 0.69 5.72
N LEU A 57 2.73 -0.27 5.18
CA LEU A 57 2.46 -0.84 3.86
C LEU A 57 1.12 -1.59 3.84
N ALA A 58 0.85 -2.39 4.88
CA ALA A 58 -0.42 -3.08 5.03
C ALA A 58 -1.61 -2.10 5.14
N ARG A 59 -1.44 -0.95 5.82
CA ARG A 59 -2.45 0.12 5.85
C ARG A 59 -2.73 0.69 4.46
N MET A 60 -1.70 0.89 3.64
CA MET A 60 -1.85 1.34 2.25
C MET A 60 -2.66 0.34 1.40
N VAL A 61 -2.37 -0.95 1.54
CA VAL A 61 -3.13 -2.01 0.85
C VAL A 61 -4.59 -2.02 1.31
N THR A 62 -4.82 -1.92 2.63
CA THR A 62 -6.16 -1.87 3.23
C THR A 62 -6.95 -0.64 2.79
N SER A 63 -6.32 0.54 2.79
CA SER A 63 -6.96 1.79 2.37
C SER A 63 -7.28 1.81 0.87
N SER A 64 -6.59 0.98 0.09
CA SER A 64 -6.89 0.76 -1.33
C SER A 64 -8.03 -0.24 -1.56
N GLY A 65 -8.63 -0.80 -0.50
CA GLY A 65 -9.75 -1.73 -0.56
C GLY A 65 -9.36 -3.21 -0.66
N ALA A 66 -8.07 -3.55 -0.50
CA ALA A 66 -7.56 -4.92 -0.61
C ALA A 66 -7.17 -5.51 0.77
N ILE A 67 -6.96 -6.83 0.81
CA ILE A 67 -6.53 -7.54 2.03
C ILE A 67 -5.00 -7.60 2.06
N PRO A 68 -4.32 -7.03 3.08
CA PRO A 68 -2.87 -7.12 3.17
C PRO A 68 -2.42 -8.53 3.54
N VAL A 69 -1.60 -9.12 2.67
CA VAL A 69 -0.96 -10.41 2.91
C VAL A 69 0.55 -10.28 2.75
N LYS A 70 1.30 -10.92 3.66
CA LYS A 70 2.74 -11.11 3.53
C LYS A 70 3.00 -12.40 2.74
N ARG A 71 3.81 -12.32 1.70
CA ARG A 71 4.22 -13.47 0.88
C ARG A 71 5.66 -13.90 1.15
N ASN A 72 5.98 -15.15 0.81
CA ASN A 72 7.37 -15.58 0.63
C ASN A 72 7.90 -15.22 -0.78
N SER A 73 9.19 -15.48 -1.05
CA SER A 73 9.83 -15.10 -2.32
C SER A 73 9.26 -15.83 -3.55
N SER A 74 8.65 -16.99 -3.35
CA SER A 74 8.11 -17.85 -4.42
C SER A 74 6.59 -17.75 -4.58
N TYR A 75 5.92 -16.84 -3.89
CA TYR A 75 4.45 -16.66 -3.95
C TYR A 75 3.66 -17.93 -3.63
N SER A 76 4.21 -18.82 -2.78
CA SER A 76 3.58 -20.10 -2.44
C SER A 76 2.97 -20.13 -1.04
N GLN A 77 3.29 -19.15 -0.21
CA GLN A 77 2.81 -19.04 1.17
C GLN A 77 2.42 -17.58 1.44
N PHE A 78 1.26 -17.41 2.08
CA PHE A 78 0.68 -16.11 2.40
C PHE A 78 0.22 -16.07 3.85
N GLU A 79 0.49 -14.98 4.54
CA GLU A 79 0.06 -14.70 5.90
C GLU A 79 -0.71 -13.39 5.94
N ILE A 80 -1.94 -13.40 6.46
CA ILE A 80 -2.76 -12.19 6.58
C ILE A 80 -2.13 -11.28 7.65
N ILE A 81 -1.91 -10.01 7.29
CA ILE A 81 -1.45 -9.01 8.25
C ILE A 81 -2.67 -8.43 8.97
N ASN A 82 -2.87 -8.84 10.22
CA ASN A 82 -3.90 -8.27 11.08
C ASN A 82 -3.43 -6.93 11.63
N LEU A 83 -4.00 -5.84 11.12
CA LEU A 83 -3.74 -4.50 11.64
C LEU A 83 -4.57 -4.29 12.92
N PRO A 84 -4.00 -3.68 13.97
CA PRO A 84 -4.80 -3.24 15.11
C PRO A 84 -5.82 -2.20 14.65
N GLU A 85 -7.05 -2.30 15.14
CA GLU A 85 -8.07 -1.29 14.88
C GLU A 85 -7.55 0.08 15.35
N GLU A 86 -7.54 1.07 14.46
CA GLU A 86 -7.31 2.45 14.89
C GLU A 86 -8.57 2.94 15.59
N ASN A 87 -8.46 3.18 16.90
CA ASN A 87 -9.53 3.80 17.66
C ASN A 87 -9.81 5.22 17.14
N ALA A 88 -11.11 5.46 16.93
CA ALA A 88 -11.78 6.72 16.68
C ALA A 88 -11.65 7.29 15.25
N SER A 89 -12.57 6.85 14.38
CA SER A 89 -13.28 7.78 13.52
C SER A 89 -13.74 8.98 14.36
N HIS A 90 -12.98 10.07 14.34
CA HIS A 90 -13.51 11.38 14.69
C HIS A 90 -14.62 11.65 13.70
N VAL A 91 -15.86 11.50 14.17
CA VAL A 91 -17.03 11.88 13.40
C VAL A 91 -16.83 13.36 13.06
N LEU A 92 -16.62 13.65 11.78
CA LEU A 92 -16.54 15.02 11.33
C LEU A 92 -17.86 15.69 11.72
N PRO A 93 -17.84 16.90 12.30
CA PRO A 93 -19.07 17.59 12.64
C PRO A 93 -19.90 17.76 11.37
N VAL A 94 -21.04 17.07 11.30
CA VAL A 94 -22.02 17.27 10.24
C VAL A 94 -22.81 18.52 10.62
N ILE A 95 -22.67 19.58 9.83
CA ILE A 95 -23.55 20.75 9.93
C ILE A 95 -24.93 20.27 9.45
N THR A 96 -25.82 19.96 10.38
CA THR A 96 -27.24 19.81 10.07
C THR A 96 -27.75 21.20 9.71
N VAL A 97 -27.95 21.44 8.41
CA VAL A 97 -28.69 22.62 7.95
C VAL A 97 -30.13 22.36 8.35
N GLU A 98 -30.60 23.00 9.42
CA GLU A 98 -32.03 23.08 9.70
C GLU A 98 -32.67 23.83 8.53
N VAL A 99 -33.43 23.08 7.73
CA VAL A 99 -34.26 23.64 6.65
C VAL A 99 -35.47 24.31 7.31
N PRO A 100 -35.79 25.58 6.96
CA PRO A 100 -36.88 26.34 7.57
C PRO A 100 -38.28 25.74 7.31
#